data_AF-A0A2W2DVY8-F1
#
_entry.id   AF-A0A2W2DVY8-F1
#
_cell.length_a   1.000
_cell.length_b   1.000
_cell.length_c   1.000
_cell.angle_alpha   90.00
_cell.angle_beta   90.00
_cell.angle_gamma   90.00
#
_symmetry.space_group_name_H-M   'P 1'
#
loop_
_entity.id
_entity.type
_entity.pdbx_description
1 polymer ?
#
loop_
_entity_poly.entity_id
_entity_poly.type
_entity_poly.pdbx_seq_one_letter_code
_entity_poly.pdbx_strand_id
1 'polypeptide(L)'
;MAGSQGRPADDAGRELSVHELIDGPTEILSPADLAAARAPDPSAHDLSLAATHDLSGVDTAPTHDLSAHQPAASPAIRARVELPRMPATGALYRRALRTALPGGGGGRRMAAPPVVELTVAGVTVDRTHLAGYDRVCGFRLTDRLPATYPHVMGFPLALRLMTAPEFPVPLTGVVHVGNRIAVHRPIDADESLDFTAYAENLRPHDRGRQIDVVLVGSVGGEEVWRGVSTYLGKERTPGGGARHDHGDRPAPPAASAHWRVDPRVGTDYARVSGDHNPIHTSRLGARLLGFSRPIAHGMWSKARCLAALENRLPDAYTVEVAFKLPVPLPTTVAFSTTPAWEFALHDARTGRPHLVGAIR
;
A
#
# COMPACT_ATOMS: atom_id res chain seq x y z
N MET A 1 58.69 1.60 -31.31
CA MET A 1 57.60 0.60 -31.22
C MET A 1 57.09 0.61 -29.79
N ALA A 2 55.76 0.72 -29.65
CA ALA A 2 55.04 0.95 -28.40
C ALA A 2 54.91 -0.32 -27.55
N GLY A 3 54.74 -0.14 -26.23
CA GLY A 3 54.33 -1.17 -25.29
C GLY A 3 53.71 -0.52 -24.05
N SER A 4 52.38 -0.49 -24.02
CA SER A 4 51.49 0.29 -23.13
C SER A 4 51.47 -0.20 -21.68
N GLN A 5 51.35 0.77 -20.77
CA GLN A 5 51.00 0.61 -19.36
C GLN A 5 49.56 0.10 -19.18
N GLY A 6 49.33 -0.70 -18.13
CA GLY A 6 48.02 -1.22 -17.74
C GLY A 6 47.22 -0.21 -16.90
N ARG A 7 45.92 -0.14 -17.17
CA ARG A 7 44.92 0.68 -16.48
C ARG A 7 43.89 -0.28 -15.85
N PRO A 8 43.42 -0.05 -14.61
CA PRO A 8 42.39 -0.90 -14.01
C PRO A 8 41.05 -0.66 -14.71
N ALA A 9 40.29 -1.74 -14.93
CA ALA A 9 38.98 -1.69 -15.57
C ALA A 9 37.94 -1.08 -14.63
N ASP A 10 37.23 -0.07 -15.13
CA ASP A 10 35.98 0.47 -14.59
C ASP A 10 34.93 -0.65 -14.46
N ASP A 11 34.39 -0.85 -13.26
CA ASP A 11 33.10 -1.51 -13.07
C ASP A 11 32.00 -0.45 -13.25
N ALA A 12 31.77 -0.10 -14.52
CA ALA A 12 30.68 0.77 -14.93
C ALA A 12 29.35 0.00 -14.82
N GLY A 13 28.37 0.63 -14.17
CA GLY A 13 27.09 0.07 -13.79
C GLY A 13 26.45 -0.81 -14.85
N ARG A 14 26.30 -2.09 -14.51
CA ARG A 14 25.50 -3.05 -15.27
C ARG A 14 24.03 -2.71 -15.09
N GLU A 15 23.43 -2.11 -16.11
CA GLU A 15 21.98 -1.98 -16.26
C GLU A 15 21.35 -3.38 -16.22
N LEU A 16 20.67 -3.72 -15.12
CA LEU A 16 19.96 -4.98 -14.99
C LEU A 16 18.80 -5.01 -15.98
N SER A 17 18.75 -6.06 -16.81
CA SER A 17 17.66 -6.20 -17.79
C SER A 17 16.31 -6.35 -17.10
N VAL A 18 15.23 -5.95 -17.79
CA VAL A 18 13.85 -6.15 -17.32
C VAL A 18 13.59 -7.62 -16.94
N HIS A 19 14.26 -8.59 -17.59
CA HIS A 19 14.15 -10.01 -17.24
C HIS A 19 14.88 -10.37 -15.93
N GLU A 20 16.03 -9.75 -15.62
CA GLU A 20 16.75 -9.97 -14.35
C GLU A 20 16.06 -9.31 -13.15
N LEU A 21 15.31 -8.21 -13.35
CA LEU A 21 14.40 -7.63 -12.34
C LEU A 21 13.18 -8.53 -12.04
N ILE A 22 12.85 -9.44 -12.96
CA ILE A 22 11.63 -10.24 -12.93
C ILE A 22 11.86 -11.61 -12.26
N ASP A 23 13.07 -12.19 -12.32
CA ASP A 23 13.34 -13.59 -11.94
C ASP A 23 14.39 -13.79 -10.83
N GLY A 24 14.51 -12.85 -9.87
CA GLY A 24 15.31 -13.07 -8.66
C GLY A 24 14.80 -14.27 -7.83
N PRO A 25 15.67 -15.01 -7.08
CA PRO A 25 15.28 -16.22 -6.37
C PRO A 25 14.22 -15.86 -5.33
N THR A 26 13.01 -16.37 -5.52
CA THR A 26 11.94 -16.33 -4.53
C THR A 26 11.92 -17.69 -3.87
N GLU A 27 12.75 -17.88 -2.85
CA GLU A 27 12.76 -19.13 -2.11
C GLU A 27 11.36 -19.42 -1.51
N ILE A 28 10.96 -20.67 -1.65
CA ILE A 28 9.69 -21.21 -1.17
C ILE A 28 9.88 -21.44 0.34
N LEU A 29 9.04 -20.85 1.20
CA LEU A 29 9.00 -21.21 2.62
C LEU A 29 8.77 -22.72 2.72
N SER A 30 9.64 -23.44 3.43
CA SER A 30 9.65 -24.89 3.34
C SER A 30 8.40 -25.49 3.99
N PRO A 31 7.88 -26.63 3.48
CA PRO A 31 6.79 -27.35 4.13
C PRO A 31 7.09 -27.74 5.59
N ALA A 32 8.36 -27.88 5.97
CA ALA A 32 8.79 -28.17 7.33
C ALA A 32 8.54 -27.00 8.29
N ASP A 33 8.80 -25.76 7.84
CA ASP A 33 8.56 -24.53 8.61
C ASP A 33 7.05 -24.31 8.86
N LEU A 34 6.21 -24.78 7.94
CA LEU A 34 4.75 -24.64 8.00
C LEU A 34 4.04 -25.81 8.73
N ALA A 35 4.67 -26.99 8.79
CA ALA A 35 4.10 -28.19 9.39
C ALA A 35 4.16 -28.19 10.93
N ALA A 36 5.18 -27.56 11.52
CA ALA A 36 5.31 -27.45 12.97
C ALA A 36 4.14 -26.68 13.65
N ALA A 37 3.39 -25.88 12.88
CA ALA A 37 2.33 -25.01 13.38
C ALA A 37 0.89 -25.58 13.20
N ARG A 38 0.72 -26.75 12.58
CA ARG A 38 -0.60 -27.25 12.12
C ARG A 38 -0.93 -28.63 12.69
N ALA A 39 -1.57 -28.70 13.85
CA ALA A 39 -2.40 -29.86 14.24
C ALA A 39 -3.89 -29.51 14.02
N PRO A 40 -4.73 -30.34 13.35
CA PRO A 40 -6.03 -29.90 12.81
C PRO A 40 -7.27 -30.51 13.51
N ASP A 41 -8.43 -29.87 13.31
CA ASP A 41 -9.79 -30.47 13.39
C ASP A 41 -10.58 -30.11 12.11
N PRO A 42 -11.44 -31.00 11.54
CA PRO A 42 -11.98 -30.90 10.19
C PRO A 42 -13.50 -30.67 10.16
N SER A 43 -13.96 -29.74 9.33
CA SER A 43 -15.13 -29.94 8.45
C SER A 43 -15.34 -28.69 7.60
N ALA A 44 -15.42 -28.87 6.28
CA ALA A 44 -15.71 -27.82 5.33
C ALA A 44 -16.69 -28.38 4.29
N HIS A 45 -17.70 -27.59 3.95
CA HIS A 45 -18.57 -27.85 2.82
C HIS A 45 -18.73 -26.60 1.95
N ASP A 46 -19.04 -26.89 0.69
CA ASP A 46 -18.74 -26.18 -0.56
C ASP A 46 -19.96 -25.37 -1.07
N LEU A 47 -19.71 -24.47 -2.03
CA LEU A 47 -20.43 -24.29 -3.32
C LEU A 47 -20.55 -22.84 -3.83
N SER A 48 -19.84 -22.63 -4.94
CA SER A 48 -20.30 -22.08 -6.25
C SER A 48 -20.59 -20.57 -6.48
N LEU A 49 -20.23 -20.17 -7.70
CA LEU A 49 -20.06 -18.82 -8.24
C LEU A 49 -21.30 -18.31 -9.00
N ALA A 50 -21.58 -17.00 -8.90
CA ALA A 50 -21.89 -16.10 -10.05
C ALA A 50 -22.31 -14.69 -9.58
N ALA A 51 -22.09 -13.73 -10.48
CA ALA A 51 -22.59 -12.34 -10.58
C ALA A 51 -21.65 -11.20 -10.13
N THR A 52 -21.06 -10.53 -11.13
CA THR A 52 -20.34 -9.25 -11.10
C THR A 52 -21.31 -8.09 -11.29
N HIS A 53 -21.37 -7.08 -10.39
CA HIS A 53 -22.05 -5.80 -10.67
C HIS A 53 -21.44 -4.58 -9.93
N ASP A 54 -21.43 -3.48 -10.67
CA ASP A 54 -21.41 -2.03 -10.36
C ASP A 54 -20.70 -1.51 -9.08
N LEU A 55 -19.68 -0.65 -9.27
CA LEU A 55 -18.83 -0.04 -8.23
C LEU A 55 -19.22 1.39 -7.85
N SER A 56 -20.41 1.87 -8.20
CA SER A 56 -20.81 3.28 -8.00
C SER A 56 -21.44 3.64 -6.64
N GLY A 57 -21.75 2.68 -5.77
CA GLY A 57 -22.31 2.95 -4.43
C GLY A 57 -21.23 3.10 -3.35
N VAL A 58 -20.87 4.34 -3.00
CA VAL A 58 -20.00 4.62 -1.83
C VAL A 58 -20.60 5.75 -1.00
N ASP A 59 -20.70 5.42 0.28
CA ASP A 59 -21.56 5.95 1.33
C ASP A 59 -20.91 7.08 2.17
N THR A 60 -21.77 7.78 2.91
CA THR A 60 -21.59 8.98 3.75
C THR A 60 -21.41 8.63 5.23
N ALA A 61 -20.26 8.08 5.62
CA ALA A 61 -19.83 8.26 7.02
C ALA A 61 -19.43 9.72 7.23
N PRO A 62 -19.75 10.37 8.37
CA PRO A 62 -19.21 11.69 8.68
C PRO A 62 -17.69 11.63 8.46
N THR A 63 -17.17 12.62 7.75
CA THR A 63 -15.80 12.72 7.22
C THR A 63 -14.69 12.72 8.29
N HIS A 64 -15.02 12.39 9.54
CA HIS A 64 -14.15 12.36 10.71
C HIS A 64 -13.79 10.96 11.19
N ASP A 65 -14.39 9.87 10.68
CA ASP A 65 -13.95 8.54 11.08
C ASP A 65 -12.59 8.18 10.43
N LEU A 66 -11.53 8.63 11.10
CA LEU A 66 -10.14 8.26 10.88
C LEU A 66 -9.77 7.01 11.69
N SER A 67 -10.70 6.43 12.46
CA SER A 67 -10.47 5.33 13.41
C SER A 67 -10.36 3.95 12.75
N ALA A 68 -10.02 3.91 11.45
CA ALA A 68 -9.74 2.67 10.73
C ALA A 68 -8.64 1.82 11.39
N HIS A 69 -7.83 2.40 12.29
CA HIS A 69 -6.88 1.66 13.10
C HIS A 69 -7.31 1.66 14.57
N GLN A 70 -7.61 0.46 15.07
CA GLN A 70 -7.66 0.17 16.49
C GLN A 70 -6.44 -0.72 16.80
N PRO A 71 -5.58 -0.36 17.77
CA PRO A 71 -4.44 -1.19 18.12
C PRO A 71 -4.91 -2.56 18.62
N ALA A 72 -4.19 -3.62 18.26
CA ALA A 72 -4.51 -4.96 18.73
C ALA A 72 -4.44 -5.03 20.27
N ALA A 73 -5.36 -5.78 20.88
CA ALA A 73 -5.50 -5.87 22.34
C ALA A 73 -4.29 -6.50 23.07
N SER A 74 -3.39 -7.18 22.36
CA SER A 74 -2.10 -7.69 22.87
C SER A 74 -1.15 -8.03 21.71
N PRO A 75 0.18 -7.82 21.85
CA PRO A 75 1.14 -8.24 20.83
C PRO A 75 1.18 -9.77 20.78
N ALA A 76 0.82 -10.35 19.64
CA ALA A 76 1.01 -11.77 19.40
C ALA A 76 2.51 -12.08 19.30
N ILE A 77 2.96 -13.18 19.90
CA ILE A 77 4.28 -13.75 19.61
C ILE A 77 4.27 -14.17 18.15
N ARG A 78 5.14 -13.59 17.32
CA ARG A 78 5.26 -13.90 15.89
C ARG A 78 6.57 -14.63 15.63
N ALA A 79 6.53 -15.66 14.78
CA ALA A 79 7.76 -16.28 14.30
C ALA A 79 8.48 -15.29 13.36
N ARG A 80 9.74 -14.99 13.65
CA ARG A 80 10.55 -14.11 12.80
C ARG A 80 11.16 -14.89 11.64
N VAL A 81 11.00 -14.35 10.43
CA VAL A 81 11.65 -14.83 9.21
C VAL A 81 12.52 -13.71 8.65
N GLU A 82 13.84 -13.91 8.69
CA GLU A 82 14.81 -13.00 8.09
C GLU A 82 15.01 -13.36 6.61
N LEU A 83 14.83 -12.36 5.75
CA LEU A 83 15.09 -12.46 4.32
C LEU A 83 16.41 -11.75 4.01
N PRO A 84 17.25 -12.32 3.14
CA PRO A 84 18.57 -11.77 2.84
C PRO A 84 18.50 -10.44 2.06
N ARG A 85 17.36 -10.14 1.41
CA ARG A 85 17.14 -8.93 0.63
C ARG A 85 15.64 -8.69 0.39
N MET A 86 15.30 -7.48 -0.06
CA MET A 86 13.93 -7.14 -0.44
C MET A 86 13.39 -8.07 -1.55
N PRO A 87 12.14 -8.56 -1.42
CA PRO A 87 11.51 -9.38 -2.47
C PRO A 87 11.36 -8.64 -3.80
N ALA A 88 11.48 -9.35 -4.92
CA ALA A 88 11.14 -8.80 -6.24
C ALA A 88 9.62 -8.74 -6.42
N THR A 89 9.05 -7.53 -6.60
CA THR A 89 7.61 -7.29 -6.69
C THR A 89 6.96 -7.97 -7.91
N GLY A 90 7.65 -8.03 -9.06
CA GLY A 90 7.13 -8.62 -10.29
C GLY A 90 6.74 -10.09 -10.16
N ALA A 91 7.54 -10.89 -9.42
CA ALA A 91 7.23 -12.28 -9.14
C ALA A 91 5.99 -12.45 -8.25
N LEU A 92 5.78 -11.52 -7.31
CA LEU A 92 4.64 -11.53 -6.38
C LEU A 92 3.32 -11.19 -7.07
N TYR A 93 3.30 -10.19 -7.95
CA TYR A 93 2.12 -9.88 -8.76
C TYR A 93 1.74 -11.03 -9.69
N ARG A 94 2.71 -11.70 -10.35
CA ARG A 94 2.45 -12.92 -11.15
C ARG A 94 1.83 -14.04 -10.32
N ARG A 95 2.25 -14.21 -9.07
CA ARG A 95 1.65 -15.20 -8.15
C ARG A 95 0.20 -14.82 -7.80
N ALA A 96 -0.03 -13.57 -7.43
CA ALA A 96 -1.38 -13.07 -7.10
C ALA A 96 -2.36 -13.21 -8.28
N LEU A 97 -1.92 -12.90 -9.50
CA LEU A 97 -2.69 -13.09 -10.73
C LEU A 97 -3.01 -14.57 -11.00
N ARG A 98 -2.07 -15.50 -10.74
CA ARG A 98 -2.32 -16.94 -10.89
C ARG A 98 -3.38 -17.47 -9.90
N THR A 99 -3.36 -16.99 -8.65
CA THR A 99 -4.39 -17.34 -7.64
C THR A 99 -5.75 -16.68 -7.92
N ALA A 100 -5.82 -15.70 -8.82
CA ALA A 100 -7.05 -15.06 -9.24
C ALA A 100 -7.83 -15.84 -10.31
N LEU A 101 -7.20 -16.86 -10.94
CA LEU A 101 -7.81 -17.64 -12.01
C LEU A 101 -8.81 -18.66 -11.47
N PRO A 102 -9.92 -18.95 -12.20
CA PRO A 102 -10.87 -20.00 -11.84
C PRO A 102 -10.14 -21.34 -11.67
N GLY A 103 -10.32 -21.99 -10.51
CA GLY A 103 -9.63 -23.26 -10.18
C GLY A 103 -8.29 -23.11 -9.45
N GLY A 104 -7.76 -21.89 -9.33
CA GLY A 104 -6.54 -21.57 -8.59
C GLY A 104 -6.74 -21.48 -7.07
N GLY A 105 -7.25 -22.54 -6.45
CA GLY A 105 -7.23 -22.74 -4.99
C GLY A 105 -8.13 -21.80 -4.20
N GLY A 106 -9.38 -22.22 -3.96
CA GLY A 106 -10.15 -21.76 -2.81
C GLY A 106 -9.47 -22.23 -1.52
N GLY A 107 -8.40 -21.56 -1.12
CA GLY A 107 -7.69 -21.85 0.13
C GLY A 107 -8.65 -21.68 1.31
N ARG A 108 -8.46 -22.53 2.34
CA ARG A 108 -9.19 -22.42 3.60
C ARG A 108 -8.98 -21.02 4.16
N ARG A 109 -10.04 -20.21 4.19
CA ARG A 109 -9.99 -18.82 4.66
C ARG A 109 -9.50 -18.82 6.11
N MET A 110 -8.41 -18.11 6.36
CA MET A 110 -7.86 -18.06 7.72
C MET A 110 -8.73 -17.16 8.60
N ALA A 111 -9.01 -17.64 9.81
CA ALA A 111 -9.80 -16.93 10.83
C ALA A 111 -8.93 -15.96 11.67
N ALA A 112 -7.62 -15.99 11.49
CA ALA A 112 -6.65 -15.16 12.19
C ALA A 112 -5.59 -14.62 11.21
N PRO A 113 -4.93 -13.50 11.53
CA PRO A 113 -3.73 -13.05 10.82
C PRO A 113 -2.61 -14.11 10.88
N PRO A 114 -1.70 -14.15 9.89
CA PRO A 114 -0.48 -14.94 9.98
C PRO A 114 0.33 -14.58 11.23
N VAL A 115 0.81 -15.59 11.95
CA VAL A 115 1.60 -15.44 13.17
C VAL A 115 3.10 -15.39 12.81
N VAL A 116 3.43 -14.57 11.81
CA VAL A 116 4.78 -14.42 11.25
C VAL A 116 5.11 -12.95 11.08
N GLU A 117 6.37 -12.59 11.29
CA GLU A 117 6.94 -11.32 10.87
C GLU A 117 8.07 -11.57 9.87
N LEU A 118 8.07 -10.82 8.78
CA LEU A 118 9.13 -10.86 7.77
C LEU A 118 10.07 -9.69 8.02
N THR A 119 11.37 -9.91 7.91
CA THR A 119 12.38 -8.87 8.16
C THR A 119 13.44 -8.83 7.07
N VAL A 120 13.93 -7.63 6.77
CA VAL A 120 15.07 -7.38 5.87
C VAL A 120 15.91 -6.27 6.51
N ALA A 121 17.19 -6.53 6.73
CA ALA A 121 18.12 -5.55 7.27
C ALA A 121 18.92 -4.84 6.18
N GLY A 122 19.49 -3.68 6.50
CA GLY A 122 20.51 -3.04 5.66
C GLY A 122 19.98 -2.40 4.37
N VAL A 123 18.73 -1.94 4.36
CA VAL A 123 18.10 -1.35 3.16
C VAL A 123 18.54 0.10 2.99
N THR A 124 19.40 0.33 2.00
CA THR A 124 19.90 1.65 1.63
C THR A 124 18.93 2.41 0.72
N VAL A 125 18.95 3.74 0.79
CA VAL A 125 18.16 4.60 -0.10
C VAL A 125 18.86 4.79 -1.44
N ASP A 126 18.19 4.43 -2.54
CA ASP A 126 18.57 4.90 -3.87
C ASP A 126 18.09 6.35 -4.07
N ARG A 127 19.04 7.29 -4.13
CA ARG A 127 18.77 8.73 -4.31
C ARG A 127 18.13 9.07 -5.66
N THR A 128 18.39 8.28 -6.70
CA THR A 128 17.76 8.45 -8.01
C THR A 128 16.29 8.06 -7.94
N HIS A 129 16.00 6.96 -7.26
CA HIS A 129 14.65 6.50 -6.99
C HIS A 129 13.88 7.48 -6.10
N LEU A 130 14.49 7.99 -5.02
CA LEU A 130 13.94 9.03 -4.16
C LEU A 130 13.58 10.28 -4.96
N ALA A 131 14.50 10.80 -5.78
CA ALA A 131 14.24 11.96 -6.62
C ALA A 131 13.13 11.71 -7.66
N GLY A 132 12.97 10.48 -8.15
CA GLY A 132 11.85 10.08 -8.99
C GLY A 132 10.53 10.12 -8.23
N TYR A 133 10.50 9.56 -7.02
CA TYR A 133 9.35 9.55 -6.13
C TYR A 133 8.90 10.97 -5.77
N ASP A 134 9.84 11.83 -5.38
CA ASP A 134 9.59 13.22 -5.01
C ASP A 134 8.96 13.99 -6.16
N ARG A 135 9.46 13.84 -7.39
CA ARG A 135 8.89 14.53 -8.56
C ARG A 135 7.45 14.09 -8.85
N VAL A 136 7.16 12.78 -8.77
CA VAL A 136 5.83 12.25 -9.08
C VAL A 136 4.79 12.63 -8.01
N CYS A 137 5.20 12.66 -6.75
CA CYS A 137 4.34 13.08 -5.64
C CYS A 137 4.32 14.62 -5.47
N GLY A 138 5.34 15.28 -6.00
CA GLY A 138 5.62 16.71 -5.94
C GLY A 138 6.11 17.21 -4.58
N PHE A 139 6.92 16.39 -3.88
CA PHE A 139 7.76 16.83 -2.77
C PHE A 139 8.95 17.66 -3.29
N ARG A 140 9.61 18.42 -2.41
CA ARG A 140 10.93 19.00 -2.70
C ARG A 140 12.00 17.91 -2.73
N LEU A 141 13.02 18.12 -3.56
CA LEU A 141 14.21 17.28 -3.59
C LEU A 141 15.13 17.66 -2.42
N THR A 142 15.18 16.83 -1.40
CA THR A 142 16.02 17.00 -0.20
C THR A 142 16.63 15.67 0.21
N ASP A 143 17.65 15.67 1.07
CA ASP A 143 18.18 14.43 1.64
C ASP A 143 17.25 13.81 2.70
N ARG A 144 16.28 14.57 3.23
CA ARG A 144 15.27 14.03 4.16
C ARG A 144 14.20 13.26 3.40
N LEU A 145 13.93 12.03 3.84
CA LEU A 145 12.91 11.18 3.24
C LEU A 145 11.49 11.72 3.51
N PRO A 146 10.61 11.80 2.50
CA PRO A 146 9.20 12.02 2.73
C PRO A 146 8.63 10.87 3.58
N ALA A 147 7.72 11.17 4.51
CA ALA A 147 7.16 10.14 5.40
C ALA A 147 6.42 8.99 4.68
N THR A 148 6.05 9.17 3.41
CA THR A 148 5.40 8.13 2.60
C THR A 148 6.39 7.31 1.78
N TYR A 149 7.68 7.67 1.77
CA TYR A 149 8.72 6.95 1.03
C TYR A 149 9.20 5.65 1.70
N PRO A 150 9.38 5.56 3.03
CA PRO A 150 9.69 4.27 3.67
C PRO A 150 8.62 3.19 3.42
N HIS A 151 7.34 3.59 3.25
CA HIS A 151 6.28 2.68 2.81
C HIS A 151 6.61 2.05 1.46
N VAL A 152 7.10 2.83 0.50
CA VAL A 152 7.50 2.34 -0.83
C VAL A 152 8.70 1.41 -0.74
N MET A 153 9.72 1.78 0.05
CA MET A 153 10.92 0.96 0.23
C MET A 153 10.59 -0.42 0.82
N GLY A 154 9.72 -0.47 1.84
CA GLY A 154 9.31 -1.73 2.49
C GLY A 154 8.08 -2.41 1.88
N PHE A 155 7.43 -1.82 0.87
CA PHE A 155 6.25 -2.39 0.23
C PHE A 155 6.46 -3.81 -0.32
N PRO A 156 7.61 -4.16 -0.93
CA PRO A 156 7.83 -5.53 -1.41
C PRO A 156 7.76 -6.58 -0.30
N LEU A 157 8.17 -6.23 0.93
CA LEU A 157 8.09 -7.10 2.10
C LEU A 157 6.64 -7.29 2.55
N ALA A 158 5.86 -6.22 2.61
CA ALA A 158 4.42 -6.27 2.88
C ALA A 158 3.67 -7.08 1.80
N LEU A 159 4.01 -6.90 0.53
CA LEU A 159 3.41 -7.65 -0.57
C LEU A 159 3.73 -9.15 -0.50
N ARG A 160 4.96 -9.51 -0.08
CA ARG A 160 5.33 -10.91 0.16
C ARG A 160 4.48 -11.54 1.25
N LEU A 161 4.23 -10.83 2.34
CA LEU A 161 3.33 -11.27 3.41
C LEU A 161 1.89 -11.43 2.91
N MET A 162 1.37 -10.44 2.18
CA MET A 162 0.00 -10.46 1.68
C MET A 162 -0.23 -11.61 0.69
N THR A 163 0.78 -11.97 -0.11
CA THR A 163 0.70 -13.06 -1.11
C THR A 163 1.01 -14.45 -0.54
N ALA A 164 1.22 -14.55 0.78
CA ALA A 164 1.37 -15.84 1.45
C ALA A 164 0.02 -16.61 1.44
N PRO A 165 0.03 -17.94 1.29
CA PRO A 165 -1.18 -18.76 1.35
C PRO A 165 -1.99 -18.58 2.64
N GLU A 166 -1.32 -18.22 3.73
CA GLU A 166 -1.89 -18.01 5.05
C GLU A 166 -2.57 -16.65 5.21
N PHE A 167 -2.41 -15.73 4.25
CA PHE A 167 -2.99 -14.41 4.37
C PHE A 167 -4.53 -14.48 4.22
N PRO A 168 -5.31 -13.90 5.15
CA PRO A 168 -6.75 -14.19 5.29
C PRO A 168 -7.64 -13.52 4.24
N VAL A 169 -7.07 -12.62 3.42
CA VAL A 169 -7.77 -11.81 2.42
C VAL A 169 -7.11 -12.00 1.05
N PRO A 170 -7.85 -12.37 -0.01
CA PRO A 170 -7.27 -12.47 -1.35
C PRO A 170 -6.80 -11.09 -1.83
N LEU A 171 -5.62 -11.01 -2.45
CA LEU A 171 -5.16 -9.75 -3.06
C LEU A 171 -6.10 -9.28 -4.18
N THR A 172 -6.69 -10.21 -4.92
CA THR A 172 -7.62 -9.85 -5.98
C THR A 172 -8.86 -9.21 -5.39
N GLY A 173 -9.06 -7.92 -5.69
CA GLY A 173 -10.21 -7.16 -5.21
C GLY A 173 -10.07 -6.62 -3.78
N VAL A 174 -8.89 -6.74 -3.16
CA VAL A 174 -8.59 -6.04 -1.91
C VAL A 174 -8.60 -4.53 -2.13
N VAL A 175 -9.16 -3.79 -1.17
CA VAL A 175 -9.21 -2.33 -1.22
C VAL A 175 -8.39 -1.77 -0.07
N HIS A 176 -7.46 -0.87 -0.37
CA HIS A 176 -6.75 -0.09 0.65
C HIS A 176 -7.69 1.01 1.15
N VAL A 177 -8.18 0.90 2.39
CA VAL A 177 -9.23 1.79 2.92
C VAL A 177 -8.70 2.83 3.90
N GLY A 178 -7.54 2.61 4.50
CA GLY A 178 -6.91 3.57 5.40
C GLY A 178 -5.42 3.34 5.55
N ASN A 179 -4.69 4.40 5.90
CA ASN A 179 -3.26 4.31 6.13
C ASN A 179 -2.82 5.29 7.23
N ARG A 180 -2.18 4.77 8.28
CA ARG A 180 -1.58 5.54 9.38
C ARG A 180 -0.06 5.44 9.27
N ILE A 181 0.63 6.57 9.34
CA ILE A 181 2.09 6.61 9.37
C ILE A 181 2.52 7.45 10.57
N ALA A 182 3.27 6.86 11.49
CA ALA A 182 3.98 7.55 12.55
C ALA A 182 5.45 7.72 12.14
N VAL A 183 5.92 8.97 12.21
CA VAL A 183 7.32 9.36 12.04
C VAL A 183 7.80 9.77 13.42
N HIS A 184 8.79 9.06 13.97
CA HIS A 184 9.31 9.35 15.31
C HIS A 184 10.44 10.38 15.28
N ARG A 185 11.16 10.44 14.16
CA ARG A 185 12.14 11.47 13.84
C ARG A 185 12.32 11.60 12.31
N PRO A 186 12.94 12.68 11.81
CA PRO A 186 13.40 12.76 10.43
C PRO A 186 14.32 11.58 10.10
N ILE A 187 14.24 11.12 8.85
CA ILE A 187 15.10 10.06 8.31
C ILE A 187 15.81 10.64 7.10
N ASP A 188 17.13 10.51 7.06
CA ASP A 188 17.97 11.02 5.97
C ASP A 188 18.34 9.91 4.97
N ALA A 189 18.65 10.31 3.74
CA ALA A 189 18.90 9.42 2.61
C ALA A 189 20.26 8.71 2.66
N ASP A 190 21.13 9.03 3.62
CA ASP A 190 22.37 8.29 3.91
C ASP A 190 22.19 7.23 5.00
N GLU A 191 21.04 7.20 5.68
CA GLU A 191 20.71 6.17 6.65
C GLU A 191 20.36 4.83 5.96
N SER A 192 20.73 3.74 6.63
CA SER A 192 20.30 2.39 6.26
C SER A 192 19.16 1.95 7.17
N LEU A 193 18.06 1.48 6.60
CA LEU A 193 16.88 1.04 7.34
C LEU A 193 16.77 -0.48 7.40
N ASP A 194 16.34 -0.97 8.55
CA ASP A 194 15.82 -2.32 8.70
C ASP A 194 14.31 -2.28 8.63
N PHE A 195 13.70 -3.16 7.83
CA PHE A 195 12.25 -3.27 7.71
C PHE A 195 11.73 -4.54 8.34
N THR A 196 10.64 -4.40 9.10
CA THR A 196 9.84 -5.52 9.62
C THR A 196 8.40 -5.39 9.16
N ALA A 197 7.82 -6.44 8.57
CA ALA A 197 6.42 -6.46 8.16
C ALA A 197 5.66 -7.62 8.78
N TYR A 198 4.45 -7.35 9.27
CA TYR A 198 3.55 -8.35 9.83
C TYR A 198 2.09 -7.92 9.64
N ALA A 199 1.16 -8.82 9.92
CA ALA A 199 -0.27 -8.52 9.85
C ALA A 199 -0.91 -8.70 11.22
N GLU A 200 -1.95 -7.92 11.48
CA GLU A 200 -2.70 -7.98 12.73
C GLU A 200 -4.13 -7.45 12.54
N ASN A 201 -4.91 -7.51 13.62
CA ASN A 201 -6.22 -6.86 13.71
C ASN A 201 -7.19 -7.25 12.57
N LEU A 202 -7.27 -8.56 12.26
CA LEU A 202 -8.30 -9.09 11.37
C LEU A 202 -9.66 -8.95 12.06
N ARG A 203 -10.56 -8.20 11.45
CA ARG A 203 -11.87 -7.86 12.05
C ARG A 203 -13.00 -7.85 11.02
N PRO A 204 -14.25 -8.13 11.44
CA PRO A 204 -15.42 -7.98 10.59
C PRO A 204 -15.62 -6.54 10.10
N HIS A 205 -16.26 -6.41 8.96
CA HIS A 205 -16.71 -5.14 8.40
C HIS A 205 -17.97 -5.41 7.55
N ASP A 206 -18.89 -4.46 7.43
CA ASP A 206 -20.19 -4.68 6.76
C ASP A 206 -20.07 -5.23 5.32
N ARG A 207 -18.95 -4.90 4.68
CA ARG A 207 -18.59 -5.31 3.30
C ARG A 207 -17.58 -6.46 3.22
N GLY A 208 -17.23 -7.10 4.33
CA GLY A 208 -16.32 -8.24 4.38
C GLY A 208 -15.44 -8.25 5.64
N ARG A 209 -14.12 -8.30 5.46
CA ARG A 209 -13.16 -8.31 6.59
C ARG A 209 -12.03 -7.32 6.34
N GLN A 210 -11.62 -6.63 7.40
CA GLN A 210 -10.47 -5.73 7.38
C GLN A 210 -9.29 -6.38 8.07
N ILE A 211 -8.09 -6.15 7.56
CA ILE A 211 -6.82 -6.56 8.18
C ILE A 211 -5.82 -5.41 8.09
N ASP A 212 -5.03 -5.24 9.14
CA ASP A 212 -3.96 -4.26 9.19
C ASP A 212 -2.65 -4.96 8.81
N VAL A 213 -1.92 -4.38 7.85
CA VAL A 213 -0.55 -4.77 7.52
C VAL A 213 0.37 -3.68 8.04
N VAL A 214 1.21 -4.06 8.99
CA VAL A 214 2.16 -3.17 9.66
C VAL A 214 3.52 -3.31 9.00
N LEU A 215 4.15 -2.18 8.75
CA LEU A 215 5.53 -2.07 8.29
C LEU A 215 6.27 -1.13 9.24
N VAL A 216 7.34 -1.61 9.84
CA VAL A 216 8.20 -0.86 10.76
C VAL A 216 9.53 -0.61 10.07
N GLY A 217 10.02 0.62 10.13
CA GLY A 217 11.36 1.02 9.70
C GLY A 217 12.20 1.39 10.92
N SER A 218 13.36 0.79 11.05
CA SER A 218 14.28 0.98 12.16
C SER A 218 15.68 1.37 11.70
N VAL A 219 16.40 2.13 12.52
CA VAL A 219 17.82 2.47 12.32
C VAL A 219 18.55 2.13 13.61
N GLY A 220 19.60 1.29 13.53
CA GLY A 220 20.36 0.88 14.70
C GLY A 220 19.52 0.15 15.76
N GLY A 221 18.44 -0.54 15.35
CA GLY A 221 17.50 -1.22 16.25
C GLY A 221 16.42 -0.33 16.87
N GLU A 222 16.45 0.99 16.66
CA GLU A 222 15.41 1.92 17.10
C GLU A 222 14.34 2.08 16.02
N GLU A 223 13.06 1.98 16.38
CA GLU A 223 11.95 2.30 15.48
C GLU A 223 11.92 3.81 15.19
N VAL A 224 12.11 4.19 13.92
CA VAL A 224 12.08 5.59 13.48
C VAL A 224 10.83 5.90 12.68
N TRP A 225 10.17 4.87 12.15
CA TRP A 225 8.99 4.97 11.31
C TRP A 225 8.09 3.76 11.44
N ARG A 226 6.78 3.97 11.43
CA ARG A 226 5.79 2.90 11.43
C ARG A 226 4.61 3.25 10.53
N GLY A 227 4.37 2.39 9.55
CA GLY A 227 3.20 2.43 8.67
C GLY A 227 2.22 1.31 8.99
N VAL A 228 0.93 1.63 9.03
CA VAL A 228 -0.16 0.66 9.11
C VAL A 228 -1.09 0.89 7.93
N SER A 229 -1.20 -0.12 7.07
CA SER A 229 -2.11 -0.14 5.93
C SER A 229 -3.30 -1.03 6.22
N THR A 230 -4.51 -0.48 6.20
CA THR A 230 -5.74 -1.22 6.44
C THR A 230 -6.35 -1.64 5.10
N TYR A 231 -6.47 -2.96 4.92
CA TYR A 231 -6.98 -3.58 3.71
C TYR A 231 -8.35 -4.22 3.96
N LEU A 232 -9.32 -3.93 3.09
CA LEU A 232 -10.65 -4.55 3.08
C LEU A 232 -10.71 -5.64 2.01
N GLY A 233 -10.84 -6.88 2.45
CA GLY A 233 -11.26 -8.00 1.60
C GLY A 233 -12.77 -8.00 1.47
N LYS A 234 -13.28 -7.78 0.25
CA LYS A 234 -14.72 -7.79 0.00
C LYS A 234 -15.28 -9.21 0.09
N GLU A 235 -16.37 -9.38 0.83
CA GLU A 235 -17.08 -10.65 0.95
C GLU A 235 -18.58 -10.45 0.73
N ARG A 236 -19.26 -11.48 0.21
CA ARG A 236 -20.72 -11.50 0.14
C ARG A 236 -21.25 -11.80 1.54
N THR A 237 -21.70 -10.78 2.26
CA THR A 237 -22.42 -10.95 3.53
C THR A 237 -23.87 -11.41 3.23
N PRO A 238 -24.34 -12.53 3.81
CA PRO A 238 -25.74 -12.93 3.74
C PRO A 238 -26.53 -11.89 4.55
N GLY A 239 -27.27 -11.03 3.86
CA GLY A 239 -27.96 -9.91 4.50
C GLY A 239 -27.83 -8.59 3.76
N GLY A 240 -27.09 -8.56 2.63
CA GLY A 240 -27.09 -7.46 1.67
C GLY A 240 -27.16 -6.12 2.37
N GLY A 241 -26.08 -5.78 3.10
CA GLY A 241 -26.06 -4.69 4.07
C GLY A 241 -26.93 -3.52 3.64
N ALA A 242 -27.83 -3.10 4.53
CA ALA A 242 -28.81 -2.07 4.26
C ALA A 242 -28.16 -0.94 3.46
N ARG A 243 -28.72 -0.63 2.28
CA ARG A 243 -28.35 0.58 1.55
C ARG A 243 -28.69 1.73 2.48
N HIS A 244 -27.70 2.26 3.18
CA HIS A 244 -27.87 3.48 3.94
C HIS A 244 -28.20 4.58 2.94
N ASP A 245 -29.28 5.28 3.23
CA ASP A 245 -29.80 6.37 2.42
C ASP A 245 -28.72 7.44 2.26
N HIS A 246 -28.66 8.07 1.09
CA HIS A 246 -27.72 9.15 0.78
C HIS A 246 -28.11 10.39 1.59
N GLY A 247 -27.77 10.41 2.88
CA GLY A 247 -28.01 11.54 3.75
C GLY A 247 -27.32 12.81 3.24
N ASP A 248 -27.80 13.95 3.70
CA ASP A 248 -27.27 15.26 3.34
C ASP A 248 -25.76 15.31 3.59
N ARG A 249 -25.01 15.40 2.50
CA ARG A 249 -23.56 15.34 2.57
C ARG A 249 -23.03 16.74 2.90
N PRO A 250 -22.20 16.90 3.95
CA PRO A 250 -21.60 18.19 4.26
C PRO A 250 -20.89 18.74 3.02
N ALA A 251 -21.10 20.04 2.75
CA ALA A 251 -20.41 20.70 1.66
C ALA A 251 -18.89 20.53 1.84
N PRO A 252 -18.13 20.28 0.76
CA PRO A 252 -16.69 20.17 0.87
C PRO A 252 -16.14 21.49 1.42
N PRO A 253 -15.14 21.44 2.32
CA PRO A 253 -14.47 22.66 2.80
C PRO A 253 -13.90 23.45 1.63
N ALA A 254 -13.77 24.77 1.80
CA ALA A 254 -13.19 25.65 0.80
C ALA A 254 -11.80 25.16 0.37
N ALA A 255 -11.58 25.07 -0.95
CA ALA A 255 -10.34 24.55 -1.50
C ALA A 255 -9.18 25.51 -1.23
N SER A 256 -8.10 25.00 -0.63
CA SER A 256 -6.83 25.70 -0.51
C SER A 256 -6.04 25.67 -1.82
N ALA A 257 -6.22 24.62 -2.63
CA ALA A 257 -5.61 24.50 -3.94
C ALA A 257 -6.44 23.62 -4.89
N HIS A 258 -6.25 23.82 -6.20
CA HIS A 258 -6.76 22.93 -7.24
C HIS A 258 -5.59 22.30 -7.99
N TRP A 259 -5.58 20.98 -8.11
CA TRP A 259 -4.53 20.25 -8.82
C TRP A 259 -5.10 19.53 -10.01
N ARG A 260 -4.51 19.77 -11.18
CA ARG A 260 -4.72 18.92 -12.35
C ARG A 260 -3.91 17.65 -12.18
N VAL A 261 -4.57 16.51 -12.28
CA VAL A 261 -3.97 15.18 -12.19
C VAL A 261 -3.89 14.59 -13.59
N ASP A 262 -2.67 14.44 -14.08
CA ASP A 262 -2.36 13.98 -15.42
C ASP A 262 -2.70 12.48 -15.61
N PRO A 263 -3.07 12.01 -16.82
CA PRO A 263 -3.29 10.59 -17.07
C PRO A 263 -2.10 9.70 -16.71
N ARG A 264 -0.87 10.20 -16.82
CA ARG A 264 0.37 9.43 -16.60
C ARG A 264 0.72 9.21 -15.14
N VAL A 265 0.07 9.93 -14.20
CA VAL A 265 0.33 9.79 -12.76
C VAL A 265 0.25 8.32 -12.30
N GLY A 266 -0.73 7.55 -12.81
CA GLY A 266 -0.84 6.14 -12.50
C GLY A 266 0.39 5.33 -12.95
N THR A 267 0.88 5.53 -14.17
CA THR A 267 2.06 4.80 -14.66
C THR A 267 3.37 5.29 -14.03
N ASP A 268 3.50 6.60 -13.80
CA ASP A 268 4.72 7.18 -13.23
C ASP A 268 4.87 6.83 -11.75
N TYR A 269 3.77 6.83 -10.99
CA TYR A 269 3.79 6.37 -9.61
C TYR A 269 4.03 4.86 -9.49
N ALA A 270 3.44 4.05 -10.39
CA ALA A 270 3.70 2.61 -10.42
C ALA A 270 5.20 2.29 -10.58
N ARG A 271 5.92 3.05 -11.42
CA ARG A 271 7.37 2.87 -11.65
C ARG A 271 8.21 3.08 -10.38
N VAL A 272 7.82 4.04 -9.53
CA VAL A 272 8.56 4.39 -8.29
C VAL A 272 7.98 3.74 -7.05
N SER A 273 6.82 3.10 -7.11
CA SER A 273 6.24 2.39 -5.95
C SER A 273 6.34 0.87 -6.07
N GLY A 274 6.56 0.37 -7.29
CA GLY A 274 6.43 -1.05 -7.61
C GLY A 274 4.97 -1.53 -7.67
N ASP A 275 3.98 -0.66 -7.40
CA ASP A 275 2.56 -1.03 -7.49
C ASP A 275 2.04 -0.91 -8.92
N HIS A 276 2.24 -1.98 -9.68
CA HIS A 276 1.83 -2.10 -11.08
C HIS A 276 0.40 -2.63 -11.26
N ASN A 277 -0.47 -2.51 -10.25
CA ASN A 277 -1.87 -2.94 -10.38
C ASN A 277 -2.54 -2.33 -11.63
N PRO A 278 -3.11 -3.16 -12.54
CA PRO A 278 -3.66 -2.71 -13.81
C PRO A 278 -4.76 -1.63 -13.73
N ILE A 279 -5.41 -1.47 -12.57
CA ILE A 279 -6.40 -0.39 -12.35
C ILE A 279 -5.79 1.01 -12.41
N HIS A 280 -4.47 1.12 -12.24
CA HIS A 280 -3.75 2.40 -12.28
C HIS A 280 -3.02 2.63 -13.60
N THR A 281 -2.59 1.56 -14.26
CA THR A 281 -1.62 1.62 -15.36
C THR A 281 -2.22 1.42 -16.75
N SER A 282 -3.43 0.85 -16.86
CA SER A 282 -4.03 0.52 -18.15
C SER A 282 -5.54 0.73 -18.19
N ARG A 283 -6.06 1.25 -19.32
CA ARG A 283 -7.51 1.38 -19.53
C ARG A 283 -8.22 0.02 -19.56
N LEU A 284 -7.59 -0.99 -20.17
CA LEU A 284 -8.16 -2.33 -20.25
C LEU A 284 -8.23 -2.98 -18.86
N GLY A 285 -7.14 -2.93 -18.08
CA GLY A 285 -7.11 -3.47 -16.73
C GLY A 285 -8.11 -2.78 -15.80
N ALA A 286 -8.20 -1.44 -15.88
CA ALA A 286 -9.22 -0.67 -15.16
C ALA A 286 -10.64 -1.15 -15.50
N ARG A 287 -10.97 -1.32 -16.80
CA ARG A 287 -12.29 -1.79 -17.25
C ARG A 287 -12.61 -3.21 -16.82
N LEU A 288 -11.64 -4.12 -16.90
CA LEU A 288 -11.79 -5.52 -16.44
C LEU A 288 -12.11 -5.60 -14.94
N LEU A 289 -11.64 -4.62 -14.17
CA LEU A 289 -11.84 -4.55 -12.72
C LEU A 289 -12.93 -3.54 -12.30
N GLY A 290 -13.77 -3.11 -13.26
CA GLY A 290 -15.00 -2.34 -12.99
C GLY A 290 -14.84 -0.81 -13.00
N PHE A 291 -13.70 -0.28 -13.42
CA PHE A 291 -13.46 1.17 -13.55
C PHE A 291 -13.58 1.63 -15.00
N SER A 292 -14.27 2.73 -15.25
CA SER A 292 -14.41 3.29 -16.61
C SER A 292 -13.09 3.85 -17.17
N ARG A 293 -12.15 4.21 -16.28
CA ARG A 293 -10.82 4.75 -16.60
C ARG A 293 -9.84 4.42 -15.46
N PRO A 294 -8.52 4.46 -15.72
CA PRO A 294 -7.53 4.29 -14.68
C PRO A 294 -7.75 5.27 -13.52
N ILE A 295 -7.37 4.85 -12.33
CA ILE A 295 -7.46 5.67 -11.11
C ILE A 295 -6.05 5.93 -10.56
N ALA A 296 -5.85 7.04 -9.87
CA ALA A 296 -4.59 7.28 -9.14
C ALA A 296 -4.46 6.30 -7.97
N HIS A 297 -3.22 5.97 -7.59
CA HIS A 297 -2.96 5.21 -6.38
C HIS A 297 -3.38 6.00 -5.13
N GLY A 298 -3.96 5.32 -4.14
CA GLY A 298 -4.30 5.95 -2.86
C GLY A 298 -3.06 6.54 -2.19
N MET A 299 -1.96 5.80 -2.17
CA MET A 299 -0.69 6.28 -1.58
C MET A 299 -0.11 7.48 -2.33
N TRP A 300 -0.30 7.60 -3.65
CA TRP A 300 0.05 8.82 -4.36
C TRP A 300 -0.80 10.01 -3.89
N SER A 301 -2.11 9.82 -3.68
CA SER A 301 -2.97 10.89 -3.15
C SER A 301 -2.57 11.33 -1.75
N LYS A 302 -2.22 10.39 -0.85
CA LYS A 302 -1.67 10.70 0.48
C LYS A 302 -0.36 11.47 0.37
N ALA A 303 0.58 10.97 -0.43
CA ALA A 303 1.88 11.60 -0.66
C ALA A 303 1.73 13.02 -1.21
N ARG A 304 0.88 13.22 -2.22
CA ARG A 304 0.60 14.54 -2.82
C ARG A 304 0.02 15.53 -1.81
N CYS A 305 -0.85 15.08 -0.91
CA CYS A 305 -1.37 15.92 0.17
C CYS A 305 -0.27 16.30 1.17
N LEU A 306 0.58 15.35 1.57
CA LEU A 306 1.70 15.63 2.47
C LEU A 306 2.75 16.55 1.85
N ALA A 307 3.01 16.41 0.56
CA ALA A 307 3.91 17.31 -0.18
C ALA A 307 3.43 18.77 -0.12
N ALA A 308 2.12 19.00 -0.18
CA ALA A 308 1.54 20.34 -0.02
C ALA A 308 1.68 20.90 1.41
N LEU A 309 1.94 20.04 2.40
CA LEU A 309 2.05 20.39 3.81
C LEU A 309 3.51 20.36 4.33
N GLU A 310 4.46 19.83 3.54
CA GLU A 310 5.80 19.42 3.98
C GLU A 310 6.57 20.53 4.72
N ASN A 311 6.41 21.79 4.30
CA ASN A 311 7.13 22.93 4.87
C ASN A 311 6.69 23.30 6.29
N ARG A 312 5.61 22.69 6.78
CA ARG A 312 5.04 22.98 8.10
C ARG A 312 5.01 21.74 9.00
N LEU A 313 5.37 20.57 8.48
CA LEU A 313 5.34 19.33 9.25
C LEU A 313 6.43 19.39 10.34
N PRO A 314 6.11 19.00 11.58
CA PRO A 314 7.12 18.86 12.62
C PRO A 314 8.04 17.66 12.32
N ASP A 315 9.10 17.52 13.11
CA ASP A 315 10.07 16.44 12.96
C ASP A 315 9.52 15.06 13.31
N ALA A 316 8.60 15.01 14.27
CA ALA A 316 7.86 13.81 14.66
C ALA A 316 6.36 14.09 14.57
N TYR A 317 5.61 13.19 13.95
CA TYR A 317 4.15 13.31 13.80
C TYR A 317 3.52 11.98 13.39
N THR A 318 2.21 11.90 13.53
CA THR A 318 1.42 10.87 12.88
C THR A 318 0.49 11.46 11.82
N VAL A 319 0.48 10.88 10.63
CA VAL A 319 -0.51 11.16 9.59
C VAL A 319 -1.42 9.96 9.35
N GLU A 320 -2.72 10.18 9.53
CA GLU A 320 -3.79 9.22 9.25
C GLU A 320 -4.58 9.66 8.03
N VAL A 321 -4.95 8.70 7.18
CA VAL A 321 -5.89 8.94 6.08
C VAL A 321 -6.91 7.82 5.98
N ALA A 322 -8.13 8.18 5.57
CA ALA A 322 -9.14 7.27 5.08
C ALA A 322 -9.35 7.51 3.58
N PHE A 323 -9.17 6.47 2.77
CA PHE A 323 -9.47 6.52 1.34
C PHE A 323 -10.96 6.33 1.14
N LYS A 324 -11.59 7.29 0.45
CA LYS A 324 -13.04 7.32 0.20
C LYS A 324 -13.30 6.85 -1.23
N LEU A 325 -13.47 7.77 -2.17
CA LEU A 325 -13.65 7.41 -3.58
C LEU A 325 -12.33 7.40 -4.36
N PRO A 326 -12.17 6.50 -5.34
CA PRO A 326 -11.04 6.54 -6.27
C PRO A 326 -10.91 7.90 -6.97
N VAL A 327 -9.69 8.33 -7.25
CA VAL A 327 -9.39 9.52 -8.07
C VAL A 327 -9.24 9.07 -9.52
N PRO A 328 -10.22 9.29 -10.40
CA PRO A 328 -10.13 8.80 -11.76
C PRO A 328 -9.24 9.71 -12.62
N LEU A 329 -8.52 9.14 -13.59
CA LEU A 329 -7.52 9.84 -14.39
C LEU A 329 -7.98 10.09 -15.84
N PRO A 330 -7.69 11.26 -16.44
CA PRO A 330 -7.25 12.51 -15.77
C PRO A 330 -8.40 13.18 -15.00
N THR A 331 -8.07 14.02 -14.02
CA THR A 331 -9.09 14.83 -13.32
C THR A 331 -8.50 16.10 -12.73
N THR A 332 -9.36 16.97 -12.19
CA THR A 332 -8.94 18.06 -11.30
C THR A 332 -9.46 17.75 -9.90
N VAL A 333 -8.58 17.79 -8.91
CA VAL A 333 -8.92 17.62 -7.49
C VAL A 333 -8.78 18.94 -6.75
N ALA A 334 -9.66 19.16 -5.78
CA ALA A 334 -9.61 20.26 -4.83
C ALA A 334 -9.01 19.75 -3.51
N PHE A 335 -7.88 20.33 -3.11
CA PHE A 335 -7.23 20.08 -1.84
C PHE A 335 -7.65 21.14 -0.83
N SER A 336 -7.94 20.73 0.39
CA SER A 336 -8.25 21.60 1.51
C SER A 336 -7.44 21.19 2.74
N THR A 337 -7.10 22.16 3.57
CA THR A 337 -6.48 21.94 4.88
C THR A 337 -6.97 22.98 5.88
N THR A 338 -7.06 22.57 7.15
CA THR A 338 -7.47 23.45 8.26
C THR A 338 -6.27 23.77 9.16
N PRO A 339 -6.36 24.83 9.99
CA PRO A 339 -5.36 25.09 11.03
C PRO A 339 -5.23 23.96 12.07
N ALA A 340 -6.26 23.11 12.21
CA ALA A 340 -6.27 21.96 13.10
C ALA A 340 -5.61 20.70 12.50
N TRP A 341 -4.79 20.86 11.45
CA TRP A 341 -4.06 19.77 10.80
C TRP A 341 -4.93 18.69 10.14
N GLU A 342 -6.18 19.01 9.86
CA GLU A 342 -7.04 18.19 9.01
C GLU A 342 -6.83 18.57 7.54
N PHE A 343 -6.96 17.59 6.65
CA PHE A 343 -6.88 17.82 5.21
C PHE A 343 -7.79 16.87 4.45
N ALA A 344 -8.19 17.28 3.25
CA ALA A 344 -9.02 16.45 2.40
C ALA A 344 -8.73 16.69 0.92
N LEU A 345 -9.10 15.69 0.12
CA LEU A 345 -9.04 15.73 -1.33
C LEU A 345 -10.41 15.43 -1.90
N HIS A 346 -10.92 16.31 -2.75
CA HIS A 346 -12.23 16.19 -3.38
C HIS A 346 -12.14 16.27 -4.90
N ASP A 347 -13.11 15.71 -5.61
CA ASP A 347 -13.33 16.00 -7.02
C ASP A 347 -13.72 17.48 -7.16
N ALA A 348 -12.98 18.26 -7.93
CA ALA A 348 -13.16 19.72 -7.99
C ALA A 348 -14.51 20.15 -8.59
N ARG A 349 -15.17 19.28 -9.36
CA ARG A 349 -16.44 19.59 -10.04
C ARG A 349 -17.66 19.12 -9.25
N THR A 350 -17.57 17.93 -8.68
CA THR A 350 -18.70 17.26 -8.00
C THR A 350 -18.63 17.36 -6.49
N GLY A 351 -17.49 17.78 -5.95
CA GLY A 351 -17.25 17.83 -4.50
C GLY A 351 -17.20 16.44 -3.85
N ARG A 352 -17.10 15.34 -4.61
CA ARG A 352 -17.03 13.96 -4.08
C ARG A 352 -15.70 13.71 -3.34
N PRO A 353 -15.68 13.03 -2.18
CA PRO A 353 -14.48 12.95 -1.37
C PRO A 353 -13.63 11.79 -1.85
N HIS A 354 -12.35 12.03 -2.07
CA HIS A 354 -11.38 11.01 -2.42
C HIS A 354 -10.57 10.55 -1.22
N LEU A 355 -10.19 11.49 -0.37
CA LEU A 355 -9.36 11.26 0.80
C LEU A 355 -9.74 12.27 1.88
N VAL A 356 -9.75 11.81 3.12
CA VAL A 356 -9.70 12.66 4.31
C VAL A 356 -8.54 12.21 5.17
N GLY A 357 -7.91 13.14 5.87
CA GLY A 357 -6.80 12.83 6.74
C GLY A 357 -6.58 13.88 7.82
N ALA A 358 -5.78 13.51 8.80
CA ALA A 358 -5.31 14.41 9.84
C ALA A 358 -3.85 14.12 10.19
N ILE A 359 -3.17 15.15 10.68
CA ILE A 359 -1.83 15.08 11.25
C ILE A 359 -1.92 15.40 12.74
N ARG A 360 -1.19 14.65 13.58
CA ARG A 360 -1.11 14.84 15.03
C ARG A 360 0.32 14.83 15.50
#